data_AF-A0A1B7L991-F1
#
_entry.id   AF-A0A1B7L991-F1
#
_cell.length_a   1.000
_cell.length_b   1.000
_cell.length_c   1.000
_cell.angle_alpha   90.00
_cell.angle_beta   90.00
_cell.angle_gamma   90.00
#
_symmetry.space_group_name_H-M   'P 1'
#
loop_
_entity.id
_entity.type
_entity.pdbx_description
1 polymer ?
#
loop_
_entity_poly.entity_id
_entity_poly.type
_entity_poly.pdbx_seq_one_letter_code
_entity_poly.pdbx_strand_id
1 'polypeptide(L)'
;MTFSAINFLMIHRVEIAGIFLILGIINYVYSVIYDKLAKRKFMTLCSLFVEKFGARPAEVLIYQDCGFFFSFMRDAFFIKALYFKENSFHTRGMDNEQIRFIKELPNQYTDWLRVKVRLSIVGIALLFMMLSVFYLPSFI
;
A
#
# COMPACT_ATOMS: atom_id res chain seq x y z
N MET A 1 -9.58 -43.93 5.96
CA MET A 1 -9.01 -42.88 5.07
C MET A 1 -8.75 -41.64 5.91
N THR A 2 -7.51 -41.35 6.24
CA THR A 2 -7.15 -40.09 6.88
C THR A 2 -7.21 -38.98 5.84
N PHE A 3 -8.30 -38.21 5.85
CA PHE A 3 -8.42 -37.01 5.04
C PHE A 3 -7.43 -35.97 5.61
N SER A 4 -6.22 -35.95 5.07
CA SER A 4 -5.23 -34.94 5.41
C SER A 4 -5.69 -33.58 4.87
N ALA A 5 -5.45 -32.50 5.63
CA ALA A 5 -5.72 -31.13 5.18
C ALA A 5 -5.07 -30.81 3.82
N ILE A 6 -3.96 -31.48 3.51
CA ILE A 6 -3.26 -31.36 2.22
C ILE A 6 -4.11 -31.92 1.07
N ASN A 7 -4.75 -33.08 1.27
CA ASN A 7 -5.62 -33.68 0.24
C ASN A 7 -6.83 -32.80 -0.05
N PHE A 8 -7.42 -32.18 0.99
CA PHE A 8 -8.50 -31.23 0.82
C PHE A 8 -8.06 -29.99 0.01
N LEU A 9 -6.91 -29.39 0.36
CA LEU A 9 -6.35 -28.25 -0.36
C LEU A 9 -6.06 -28.58 -1.82
N MET A 10 -5.53 -29.77 -2.11
CA MET A 10 -5.24 -30.23 -3.46
C MET A 10 -6.50 -30.40 -4.32
N ILE A 11 -7.55 -31.02 -3.76
CA ILE A 11 -8.83 -31.23 -4.46
C ILE A 11 -9.51 -29.89 -4.77
N HIS A 12 -9.55 -28.98 -3.80
CA HIS A 12 -10.28 -27.71 -3.91
C HIS A 12 -9.39 -26.51 -4.30
N ARG A 13 -8.15 -26.73 -4.75
CA ARG A 13 -7.18 -25.63 -4.98
C ARG A 13 -7.68 -24.53 -5.91
N VAL A 14 -8.43 -24.90 -6.96
CA VAL A 14 -8.94 -23.94 -7.95
C VAL A 14 -10.04 -23.07 -7.32
N GLU A 15 -10.93 -23.68 -6.56
CA GLU A 15 -12.02 -22.98 -5.85
C GLU A 15 -11.44 -22.03 -4.81
N ILE A 16 -10.49 -22.51 -3.99
CA ILE A 16 -9.82 -21.72 -2.95
C ILE A 16 -9.04 -20.56 -3.57
N ALA A 17 -8.28 -20.79 -4.64
CA ALA A 17 -7.59 -19.73 -5.38
C ALA A 17 -8.58 -18.71 -5.97
N GLY A 18 -9.72 -19.18 -6.49
CA GLY A 18 -10.80 -18.33 -6.97
C GLY A 18 -11.37 -17.41 -5.88
N ILE A 19 -11.56 -17.93 -4.66
CA ILE A 19 -11.99 -17.13 -3.50
C ILE A 19 -10.97 -16.02 -3.20
N PHE A 20 -9.68 -16.36 -3.15
CA PHE A 20 -8.62 -15.35 -2.92
C PHE A 20 -8.57 -14.30 -4.03
N LEU A 21 -8.78 -14.69 -5.29
CA LEU A 21 -8.86 -13.77 -6.42
C LEU A 21 -10.02 -12.78 -6.25
N ILE A 22 -11.22 -13.25 -5.90
CA ILE A 22 -12.39 -12.40 -5.69
C ILE A 22 -12.14 -11.41 -4.54
N LEU A 23 -11.59 -11.89 -3.41
CA LEU A 23 -11.21 -11.04 -2.28
C LEU A 23 -10.15 -10.00 -2.69
N GLY A 24 -9.18 -10.39 -3.51
CA GLY A 24 -8.17 -9.50 -4.07
C GLY A 24 -8.79 -8.39 -4.94
N ILE A 25 -9.74 -8.74 -5.80
CA ILE A 25 -10.48 -7.79 -6.63
C ILE A 25 -11.30 -6.81 -5.76
N ILE A 26 -12.01 -7.32 -4.75
CA ILE A 26 -12.77 -6.47 -3.82
C ILE A 26 -11.83 -5.49 -3.09
N ASN A 27 -10.69 -5.97 -2.59
CA ASN A 27 -9.69 -5.13 -1.94
C ASN A 27 -9.13 -4.07 -2.90
N TYR A 28 -8.88 -4.43 -4.16
CA TYR A 28 -8.44 -3.49 -5.19
C TYR A 28 -9.48 -2.39 -5.44
N VAL A 29 -10.75 -2.76 -5.64
CA VAL A 29 -11.84 -1.78 -5.84
C VAL A 29 -11.96 -0.86 -4.64
N TYR A 30 -11.90 -1.40 -3.42
CA TYR A 30 -11.92 -0.61 -2.19
C TYR A 30 -10.74 0.37 -2.13
N SER A 31 -9.54 -0.08 -2.49
CA SER A 31 -8.34 0.78 -2.55
C SER A 31 -8.48 1.93 -3.56
N VAL A 32 -9.05 1.66 -4.74
CA VAL A 32 -9.34 2.69 -5.76
C VAL A 32 -10.33 3.73 -5.25
N ILE A 33 -11.42 3.28 -4.62
CA ILE A 33 -12.43 4.18 -4.06
C ILE A 33 -11.81 5.02 -2.93
N TYR A 34 -11.05 4.37 -2.04
CA TYR A 34 -10.41 5.04 -0.92
C TYR A 34 -9.39 6.09 -1.36
N ASP A 35 -8.57 5.82 -2.39
CA ASP A 35 -7.62 6.80 -2.94
C ASP A 35 -8.34 8.04 -3.50
N LYS A 36 -9.48 7.85 -4.19
CA LYS A 36 -10.30 8.98 -4.67
C LYS A 36 -10.83 9.83 -3.52
N LEU A 37 -11.30 9.20 -2.44
CA LEU A 37 -11.76 9.92 -1.24
C LEU A 37 -10.61 10.62 -0.50
N ALA A 38 -9.44 9.99 -0.45
CA ALA A 38 -8.24 10.51 0.20
C ALA A 38 -7.57 11.64 -0.59
N LYS A 39 -7.94 11.89 -1.85
CA LYS A 39 -7.38 12.95 -2.69
C LYS A 39 -7.39 14.33 -2.02
N ARG A 40 -8.47 14.67 -1.30
CA ARG A 40 -8.53 15.95 -0.55
C ARG A 40 -7.48 16.00 0.56
N LYS A 41 -7.34 14.93 1.34
CA LYS A 41 -6.35 14.82 2.42
C LYS A 41 -4.92 14.88 1.87
N PHE A 42 -4.67 14.26 0.72
CA PHE A 42 -3.38 14.36 0.01
C PHE A 42 -3.06 15.80 -0.38
N MET A 43 -4.02 16.53 -0.97
CA MET A 43 -3.80 17.94 -1.33
C MET A 43 -3.53 18.81 -0.11
N THR A 44 -4.23 18.58 1.01
CA THR A 44 -3.97 19.26 2.29
C THR A 44 -2.58 18.95 2.83
N LEU A 45 -2.13 17.69 2.76
CA LEU A 45 -0.77 17.33 3.20
C LEU A 45 0.29 18.02 2.33
N CYS A 46 0.05 18.09 1.01
CA CYS A 46 0.94 18.80 0.09
C CYS A 46 0.97 20.30 0.38
N SER A 47 -0.16 20.93 0.70
CA SER A 47 -0.19 22.37 1.03
C SER A 47 0.58 22.66 2.32
N LEU A 48 0.40 21.84 3.37
CA LEU A 48 1.15 21.97 4.63
C LEU A 48 2.66 21.79 4.40
N PHE A 49 3.05 20.87 3.53
CA PHE A 49 4.45 20.66 3.19
C PHE A 49 5.06 21.85 2.42
N VAL A 50 4.32 22.41 1.45
CA VAL A 50 4.75 23.61 0.70
C VAL A 50 4.84 24.83 1.60
N GLU A 51 3.91 24.99 2.54
CA GLU A 51 3.93 26.10 3.50
C GLU A 51 5.22 26.10 4.35
N LYS A 52 5.69 24.91 4.75
CA LYS A 52 6.91 24.78 5.56
C LYS A 52 8.21 24.80 4.73
N PHE A 53 8.24 24.13 3.58
CA PHE A 53 9.48 23.88 2.83
C PHE A 53 9.55 24.58 1.46
N GLY A 54 8.52 25.34 1.08
CA GLY A 54 8.46 26.14 -0.15
C GLY A 54 8.22 25.36 -1.44
N ALA A 55 8.34 24.03 -1.44
CA ALA A 55 8.17 23.19 -2.61
C ALA A 55 7.52 21.84 -2.29
N ARG A 56 6.89 21.21 -3.29
CA ARG A 56 6.37 19.83 -3.16
C ARG A 56 7.50 18.82 -3.29
N PRO A 57 7.38 17.61 -2.69
CA PRO A 57 8.34 16.55 -2.91
C PRO A 57 8.45 16.16 -4.40
N ALA A 58 9.65 15.84 -4.87
CA ALA A 58 9.88 15.48 -6.27
C ALA A 58 9.03 14.28 -6.72
N GLU A 59 8.87 13.27 -5.86
CA GLU A 59 8.04 12.09 -6.14
C GLU A 59 6.56 12.46 -6.39
N VAL A 60 6.05 13.46 -5.68
CA VAL A 60 4.69 13.98 -5.90
C VAL A 60 4.57 14.64 -7.27
N LEU A 61 5.57 15.44 -7.66
CA LEU A 61 5.56 16.17 -8.94
C LEU A 61 5.64 15.21 -10.13
N ILE A 62 6.49 14.18 -10.05
CA ILE A 62 6.69 13.21 -11.14
C ILE A 62 5.42 12.40 -11.39
N TYR A 63 4.72 11.99 -10.33
CA TYR A 63 3.55 11.10 -10.44
C TYR A 63 2.22 11.83 -10.23
N GLN A 64 2.18 13.16 -10.29
CA GLN A 64 0.98 13.96 -9.99
C GLN A 64 -0.19 13.62 -10.93
N ASP A 65 0.12 13.51 -12.22
CA ASP A 65 -0.85 13.26 -13.29
C ASP A 65 -0.92 11.78 -13.66
N CYS A 66 -0.18 10.93 -12.97
CA CYS A 66 -0.28 9.49 -13.14
C CYS A 66 -1.52 8.98 -12.41
N GLY A 67 -2.30 8.12 -13.08
CA GLY A 67 -3.54 7.55 -12.53
C GLY A 67 -3.33 6.70 -11.28
N PHE A 68 -4.40 6.05 -10.81
CA PHE A 68 -4.41 5.26 -9.58
C PHE A 68 -3.24 4.27 -9.44
N PHE A 69 -2.82 3.65 -10.56
CA PHE A 69 -1.74 2.66 -10.59
C PHE A 69 -0.42 3.21 -10.01
N PHE A 70 -0.12 4.49 -10.25
CA PHE A 70 1.07 5.16 -9.74
C PHE A 70 0.79 5.99 -8.48
N SER A 71 -0.42 5.93 -7.93
CA SER A 71 -0.78 6.68 -6.73
C SER A 71 0.07 6.28 -5.52
N PHE A 72 0.58 5.05 -5.46
CA PHE A 72 1.50 4.61 -4.41
C PHE A 72 2.88 5.23 -4.57
N MET A 73 3.36 5.39 -5.82
CA MET A 73 4.63 6.05 -6.12
C MET A 73 4.57 7.55 -5.87
N ARG A 74 3.44 8.20 -6.22
CA ARG A 74 3.15 9.61 -5.90
C ARG A 74 3.26 9.87 -4.40
N ASP A 75 2.72 8.97 -3.58
CA ASP A 75 2.63 9.12 -2.14
C ASP A 75 3.85 8.54 -1.41
N ALA A 76 4.80 7.94 -2.14
CA ALA A 76 5.90 7.17 -1.58
C ALA A 76 6.77 8.03 -0.64
N PHE A 77 6.98 9.31 -0.95
CA PHE A 77 7.77 10.21 -0.13
C PHE A 77 7.16 10.32 1.27
N PHE A 78 5.85 10.57 1.35
CA PHE A 78 5.15 10.68 2.62
C PHE A 78 5.08 9.35 3.36
N ILE A 79 4.91 8.24 2.64
CA ILE A 79 4.93 6.89 3.23
C ILE A 79 6.31 6.60 3.84
N LYS A 80 7.39 6.89 3.10
CA LYS A 80 8.77 6.71 3.56
C LYS A 80 9.03 7.54 4.81
N ALA A 81 8.67 8.82 4.78
CA ALA A 81 8.80 9.73 5.91
C ALA A 81 8.04 9.22 7.16
N LEU A 82 6.83 8.68 6.97
CA LEU A 82 5.98 8.25 8.07
C LEU A 82 6.45 6.95 8.75
N TYR A 83 6.88 5.96 7.95
CA TYR A 83 7.15 4.61 8.46
C TYR A 83 8.63 4.36 8.83
N PHE A 84 9.57 5.05 8.19
CA PHE A 84 10.99 4.76 8.36
C PHE A 84 11.69 5.77 9.26
N LYS A 85 12.79 5.34 9.91
CA LYS A 85 13.61 6.21 10.77
C LYS A 85 14.40 7.22 9.95
N GLU A 86 14.85 8.30 10.61
CA GLU A 86 15.84 9.23 10.03
C GLU A 86 17.10 8.44 9.61
N ASN A 87 17.72 8.82 8.50
CA ASN A 87 18.92 8.16 7.93
C ASN A 87 18.84 6.63 7.70
N SER A 88 17.64 6.06 7.63
CA SER A 88 17.47 4.65 7.24
C SER A 88 17.73 4.46 5.74
N PHE A 89 17.90 3.22 5.29
CA PHE A 89 18.12 2.93 3.86
C PHE A 89 17.07 3.60 2.94
N HIS A 90 15.80 3.60 3.35
CA HIS A 90 14.70 4.18 2.57
C HIS A 90 14.58 5.71 2.67
N THR A 91 15.25 6.34 3.64
CA THR A 91 15.20 7.79 3.91
C THR A 91 16.56 8.48 3.77
N ARG A 92 17.59 7.77 3.32
CA ARG A 92 18.97 8.26 3.22
C ARG A 92 19.14 9.45 2.26
N GLY A 93 18.25 9.59 1.29
CA GLY A 93 18.21 10.73 0.36
C GLY A 93 17.18 11.81 0.72
N MET A 94 16.53 11.69 1.88
CA MET A 94 15.51 12.63 2.35
C MET A 94 16.11 13.51 3.44
N ASP A 95 15.67 14.77 3.48
CA ASP A 95 16.06 15.67 4.56
C ASP A 95 15.42 15.26 5.90
N ASN A 96 16.19 15.28 6.99
CA ASN A 96 15.73 14.81 8.29
C ASN A 96 14.65 15.72 8.89
N GLU A 97 14.66 17.02 8.58
CA GLU A 97 13.61 17.95 9.02
C GLU A 97 12.27 17.64 8.35
N GLN A 98 12.31 17.30 7.05
CA GLN A 98 11.12 16.86 6.30
C GLN A 98 10.53 15.57 6.89
N ILE A 99 11.37 14.61 7.25
CA ILE A 99 10.94 13.36 7.90
C ILE A 99 10.28 13.67 9.24
N ARG A 100 10.91 14.51 10.06
CA ARG A 100 10.41 14.86 11.39
C ARG A 100 9.08 15.60 11.31
N PHE A 101 8.95 16.55 10.39
CA PHE A 101 7.70 17.25 10.13
C PHE A 101 6.53 16.29 9.86
N ILE A 102 6.72 15.31 8.97
CA ILE A 102 5.65 14.34 8.65
C ILE A 102 5.30 13.46 9.85
N LYS A 103 6.28 13.12 10.70
CA LYS A 103 6.04 12.31 11.91
C LYS A 103 5.35 13.07 13.02
N GLU A 104 5.61 14.37 13.14
CA GLU A 104 5.02 15.24 14.15
C GLU A 104 3.59 15.69 13.78
N LEU A 105 3.19 15.55 12.52
CA LEU A 105 1.84 15.88 12.08
C LEU A 105 0.77 15.05 12.83
N PRO A 106 -0.34 15.67 13.24
CA PRO A 106 -1.47 14.94 13.83
C PRO A 106 -1.97 13.82 12.91
N ASN A 107 -2.35 12.68 13.51
CA ASN A 107 -2.78 11.48 12.78
C ASN A 107 -3.90 11.77 11.76
N GLN A 108 -4.76 12.77 12.00
CA GLN A 108 -5.82 13.15 11.05
C GLN A 108 -5.31 13.46 9.63
N TYR A 109 -4.08 13.96 9.48
CA TYR A 109 -3.45 14.30 8.20
C TYR A 109 -2.74 13.12 7.54
N THR A 110 -2.34 12.10 8.31
CA THR A 110 -1.50 10.98 7.83
C THR A 110 -2.21 9.63 7.89
N ASP A 111 -3.37 9.52 8.53
CA ASP A 111 -4.11 8.26 8.70
C ASP A 111 -4.49 7.61 7.36
N TRP A 112 -4.85 8.43 6.37
CA TRP A 112 -5.20 7.92 5.05
C TRP A 112 -4.02 7.22 4.35
N LEU A 113 -2.77 7.65 4.60
CA LEU A 113 -1.57 6.95 4.13
C LEU A 113 -1.46 5.59 4.80
N ARG A 114 -1.74 5.51 6.11
CA ARG A 114 -1.68 4.25 6.85
C ARG A 114 -2.73 3.24 6.34
N VAL A 115 -3.95 3.71 6.08
CA VAL A 115 -5.00 2.87 5.48
C VAL A 115 -4.58 2.40 4.10
N LYS A 116 -4.05 3.28 3.25
CA LYS A 116 -3.53 2.91 1.92
C LYS A 116 -2.46 1.83 1.99
N VAL A 117 -1.49 1.96 2.89
CA VAL A 117 -0.44 0.96 3.10
C VAL A 117 -1.02 -0.37 3.56
N ARG A 118 -1.96 -0.37 4.52
CA ARG A 118 -2.62 -1.60 4.98
C ARG A 118 -3.38 -2.32 3.87
N LEU A 119 -4.17 -1.60 3.07
CA LEU A 119 -4.89 -2.17 1.92
C LEU A 119 -3.92 -2.75 0.88
N SER A 120 -2.78 -2.11 0.68
CA SER A 120 -1.74 -2.60 -0.22
C SER A 120 -1.12 -3.90 0.30
N ILE A 121 -0.80 -3.99 1.59
CA ILE A 121 -0.28 -5.21 2.23
C ILE A 121 -1.29 -6.35 2.14
N VAL A 122 -2.57 -6.09 2.45
CA VAL A 122 -3.64 -7.08 2.35
C VAL A 122 -3.78 -7.59 0.91
N GLY A 123 -3.75 -6.68 -0.07
CA GLY A 123 -3.81 -7.05 -1.49
C GLY A 123 -2.64 -7.94 -1.92
N ILE A 124 -1.43 -7.59 -1.51
CA ILE A 124 -0.22 -8.39 -1.77
C ILE A 124 -0.33 -9.76 -1.10
N ALA A 125 -0.77 -9.82 0.15
CA ALA A 125 -0.95 -11.09 0.87
C ALA A 125 -1.98 -12.00 0.19
N LEU A 126 -3.13 -11.45 -0.22
CA LEU A 126 -4.15 -12.20 -0.96
C LEU A 126 -3.62 -12.72 -2.30
N LEU A 127 -2.84 -11.91 -3.02
CA LEU A 127 -2.19 -12.33 -4.26
C LEU A 127 -1.22 -13.50 -4.01
N PHE A 128 -0.37 -13.42 -2.99
CA PHE A 128 0.55 -14.51 -2.65
C PHE A 128 -0.18 -15.77 -2.20
N MET A 129 -1.25 -15.66 -1.41
CA MET A 129 -2.06 -16.82 -1.02
C MET A 129 -2.71 -17.47 -2.24
N MET A 130 -3.29 -16.67 -3.13
CA MET A 130 -3.89 -17.14 -4.39
C MET A 130 -2.86 -17.91 -5.22
N LEU A 131 -1.69 -17.32 -5.47
CA LEU A 131 -0.62 -17.94 -6.25
C LEU A 131 -0.08 -19.21 -5.58
N SER A 132 0.11 -19.20 -4.26
CA SER A 132 0.62 -20.35 -3.52
C SER A 132 -0.32 -21.55 -3.57
N VAL A 133 -1.63 -21.31 -3.49
CA VAL A 133 -2.64 -22.37 -3.60
C VAL A 133 -2.78 -22.85 -5.04
N PHE A 134 -2.81 -21.92 -6.00
CA PHE A 134 -2.97 -22.26 -7.42
C PHE A 134 -1.80 -23.09 -7.96
N TYR A 135 -0.57 -22.71 -7.59
CA TYR A 135 0.65 -23.40 -8.01
C TYR A 135 1.12 -24.47 -7.00
N LEU A 136 0.28 -24.87 -6.04
CA LEU A 136 0.63 -25.93 -5.11
C LEU A 136 0.92 -27.23 -5.91
N PRO A 137 2.16 -27.75 -5.86
CA PRO A 137 2.56 -28.89 -6.67
C PRO A 137 1.81 -30.14 -6.21
N SER A 138 1.40 -30.95 -7.18
CA SER A 138 0.64 -32.19 -6.95
C SER A 138 1.44 -33.37 -6.40
N PHE A 139 2.70 -33.14 -5.99
CA PHE A 139 3.65 -34.19 -5.61
C PHE A 139 4.04 -34.15 -4.13
N ILE A 140 3.14 -33.68 -3.24
CA ILE A 140 3.25 -33.90 -1.79
C ILE A 140 2.27 -34.99 -1.38
#